data_AF-A0A7X7MX45-F1
#
_entry.id   AF-A0A7X7MX45-F1
#
_cell.length_a   1.000
_cell.length_b   1.000
_cell.length_c   1.000
_cell.angle_alpha   90.00
_cell.angle_beta   90.00
_cell.angle_gamma   90.00
#
_symmetry.space_group_name_H-M   'P 1'
#
loop_
_entity.id
_entity.type
_entity.pdbx_description
1 polymer ?
#
loop_
_entity_poly.entity_id
_entity_poly.type
_entity_poly.pdbx_seq_one_letter_code
_entity_poly.pdbx_strand_id
1 'polypeptide(L)'
;MGRKRQRDPPPAFATSKGWHEHFTPLFDDQLDSPAYIALTAVAKEAYTILRQEYKGSYTGNNVICPYKTFMEKGMTRNSISKAIRLLDTLGFITYESGGLEHQPSIYHFSEKWKDVKTKEEAETVKKDLLKKIKIEKEHREELALLYDT
;
A
#
# COMPACT_ATOMS: atom_id res chain seq x y z
N MET A 1 -34.92 -32.35 14.71
CA MET A 1 -33.59 -31.81 15.08
C MET A 1 -32.62 -32.11 13.95
N GLY A 2 -32.44 -31.18 13.00
CA GLY A 2 -31.54 -31.39 11.86
C GLY A 2 -30.07 -31.43 12.29
N ARG A 3 -29.32 -32.46 11.86
CA ARG A 3 -27.86 -32.53 12.09
C ARG A 3 -27.20 -31.29 11.47
N LYS A 4 -26.56 -30.44 12.29
CA LYS A 4 -25.72 -29.35 11.79
C LYS A 4 -24.66 -29.96 10.88
N ARG A 5 -24.50 -29.43 9.65
CA ARG A 5 -23.41 -29.82 8.75
C ARG A 5 -22.10 -29.65 9.52
N GLN A 6 -21.38 -30.75 9.71
CA GLN A 6 -20.04 -30.73 10.29
C GLN A 6 -19.19 -29.94 9.29
N ARG A 7 -18.83 -28.71 9.65
CA ARG A 7 -17.93 -27.88 8.82
C ARG A 7 -16.57 -28.56 8.85
N ASP A 8 -15.93 -28.67 7.69
CA ASP A 8 -14.57 -29.19 7.62
C ASP A 8 -13.69 -28.41 8.61
N PRO A 9 -12.79 -29.10 9.33
CA PRO A 9 -11.85 -28.43 10.21
C PRO A 9 -11.07 -27.38 9.40
N PRO A 10 -10.69 -26.25 10.03
CA PRO A 10 -9.90 -25.24 9.35
C PRO A 10 -8.66 -25.89 8.71
N PRO A 11 -8.28 -25.50 7.49
CA PRO A 11 -7.10 -26.02 6.81
C PRO A 11 -5.86 -25.87 7.70
N ALA A 12 -4.92 -26.81 7.59
CA ALA A 12 -3.81 -26.99 8.53
C ALA A 12 -3.00 -25.71 8.83
N PHE A 13 -2.89 -24.79 7.85
CA PHE A 13 -2.22 -23.48 8.02
C PHE A 13 -2.86 -22.61 9.12
N ALA A 14 -4.15 -22.79 9.41
CA ALA A 14 -4.88 -22.07 10.44
C ALA A 14 -4.75 -22.71 11.84
N THR A 15 -4.18 -23.92 11.94
CA THR A 15 -4.14 -24.71 13.19
C THR A 15 -2.75 -25.18 13.62
N SER A 16 -1.71 -25.07 12.76
CA SER A 16 -0.36 -25.49 13.13
C SER A 16 0.30 -24.45 14.04
N LYS A 17 0.66 -24.86 15.26
CA LYS A 17 1.43 -24.03 16.23
C LYS A 17 2.92 -23.87 15.85
N GLY A 18 3.23 -23.79 14.56
CA GLY A 18 4.59 -23.65 14.04
C GLY A 18 4.54 -23.47 12.51
N TRP A 19 5.47 -22.64 12.01
CA TRP A 19 5.68 -22.14 10.63
C TRP A 19 4.93 -20.89 10.15
N HIS A 20 3.95 -20.39 10.88
CA HIS A 20 3.37 -19.04 10.65
C HIS A 20 3.52 -18.21 11.92
N GLU A 21 4.71 -17.63 12.14
CA GLU A 21 5.02 -16.88 13.37
C GLU A 21 4.24 -15.56 13.45
N HIS A 22 3.82 -15.00 12.31
CA HIS A 22 3.13 -13.71 12.24
C HIS A 22 2.04 -13.72 11.18
N PHE A 23 0.86 -13.22 11.54
CA PHE A 23 -0.21 -12.87 10.61
C PHE A 23 -0.34 -11.35 10.56
N THR A 24 -0.64 -10.83 9.36
CA THR A 24 -0.94 -9.42 9.15
C THR A 24 -2.44 -9.31 8.88
N PRO A 25 -3.24 -8.82 9.83
CA PRO A 25 -4.68 -8.72 9.63
C PRO A 25 -5.02 -7.64 8.61
N LEU A 26 -5.91 -7.98 7.68
CA LEU A 26 -6.61 -7.05 6.80
C LEU A 26 -8.10 -7.26 7.03
N PHE A 27 -8.85 -6.16 7.15
CA PHE A 27 -10.27 -6.23 7.41
C PHE A 27 -11.06 -6.40 6.11
N ASP A 28 -12.15 -7.17 6.15
CA ASP A 28 -12.98 -7.46 4.97
C ASP A 28 -13.59 -6.19 4.37
N ASP A 29 -14.05 -5.26 5.21
CA ASP A 29 -14.58 -3.95 4.79
C ASP A 29 -13.55 -3.13 4.01
N GLN A 30 -12.28 -3.23 4.40
CA GLN A 30 -11.17 -2.61 3.72
C GLN A 30 -10.92 -3.27 2.36
N LEU A 31 -10.90 -4.61 2.31
CA LEU A 31 -10.63 -5.37 1.08
C LEU A 31 -11.74 -5.22 0.04
N ASP A 32 -12.99 -5.12 0.49
CA ASP A 32 -14.18 -4.96 -0.35
C ASP A 32 -14.46 -3.50 -0.72
N SER A 33 -13.70 -2.55 -0.13
CA SER A 33 -13.88 -1.13 -0.41
C SER A 33 -13.61 -0.78 -1.88
N PRO A 34 -14.36 0.18 -2.47
CA PRO A 34 -14.08 0.64 -3.82
C PRO A 34 -12.65 1.16 -4.00
N ALA A 35 -12.11 1.83 -2.98
CA ALA A 35 -10.73 2.30 -2.95
C ALA A 35 -9.72 1.13 -3.08
N TYR A 36 -9.89 0.05 -2.32
CA TYR A 36 -8.95 -1.08 -2.35
C TYR A 36 -9.04 -1.86 -3.66
N ILE A 37 -10.25 -2.02 -4.20
CA ILE A 37 -10.46 -2.69 -5.49
C ILE A 37 -9.74 -1.93 -6.61
N ALA A 38 -9.74 -0.60 -6.59
CA ALA A 38 -9.08 0.23 -7.61
C ALA A 38 -7.55 0.17 -7.56
N LEU A 39 -6.95 -0.22 -6.43
CA LEU A 39 -5.49 -0.36 -6.29
C LEU A 39 -4.91 -1.35 -7.31
N THR A 40 -3.71 -1.04 -7.82
CA THR A 40 -2.93 -1.98 -8.63
C THR A 40 -2.39 -3.11 -7.76
N ALA A 41 -2.05 -4.25 -8.36
CA ALA A 41 -1.43 -5.36 -7.65
C ALA A 41 -0.17 -4.93 -6.88
N VAL A 42 0.66 -4.09 -7.50
CA VAL A 42 1.89 -3.54 -6.90
C VAL A 42 1.58 -2.64 -5.71
N ALA A 43 0.50 -1.85 -5.76
CA ALA A 43 0.09 -1.02 -4.62
C ALA A 43 -0.45 -1.87 -3.46
N LYS A 44 -1.19 -2.94 -3.76
CA LYS A 44 -1.63 -3.90 -2.73
C LYS A 44 -0.45 -4.61 -2.06
N GLU A 45 0.56 -4.97 -2.84
CA GLU A 45 1.82 -5.54 -2.33
C GLU A 45 2.56 -4.56 -1.42
N ALA A 46 2.75 -3.31 -1.88
CA ALA A 46 3.35 -2.25 -1.06
C ALA A 46 2.60 -2.05 0.26
N TYR A 47 1.27 -2.06 0.22
CA TYR A 47 0.44 -1.93 1.42
C TYR A 47 0.62 -3.10 2.39
N THR A 48 0.69 -4.32 1.86
CA THR A 48 0.93 -5.53 2.65
C THR A 48 2.29 -5.47 3.33
N ILE A 49 3.33 -5.01 2.60
CA ILE A 49 4.67 -4.79 3.16
C ILE A 49 4.62 -3.79 4.31
N LEU A 50 3.98 -2.64 4.13
CA LEU A 50 3.82 -1.65 5.20
C LEU A 50 3.10 -2.22 6.43
N ARG A 51 2.05 -3.01 6.21
CA ARG A 51 1.30 -3.68 7.29
C ARG A 51 2.12 -4.74 8.03
N GLN A 52 3.07 -5.41 7.37
CA GLN A 52 4.00 -6.34 8.01
C GLN A 52 5.03 -5.66 8.90
N GLU A 53 5.51 -4.48 8.48
CA GLU A 53 6.48 -3.68 9.22
C GLU A 53 5.85 -2.95 10.42
N TYR A 54 4.53 -2.75 10.42
CA TYR A 54 3.81 -2.20 11.56
C TYR A 54 3.81 -3.15 12.76
N LYS A 55 4.40 -2.74 13.88
CA LYS A 55 4.42 -3.52 15.14
C LYS A 55 3.57 -2.90 16.25
N GLY A 56 2.55 -2.12 15.89
CA GLY A 56 1.59 -1.55 16.84
C GLY A 56 2.22 -0.48 17.74
N SER A 57 2.02 -0.64 19.05
CA SER A 57 2.54 0.27 20.08
C SER A 57 4.07 0.37 20.08
N TYR A 58 4.78 -0.69 19.66
CA TYR A 58 6.24 -0.69 19.55
C TYR A 58 6.78 0.27 18.49
N THR A 59 5.99 0.59 17.46
CA THR A 59 6.39 1.53 16.40
C THR A 59 5.71 2.89 16.53
N GLY A 60 4.99 3.15 17.65
CA GLY A 60 4.39 4.46 17.92
C GLY A 60 3.37 4.91 16.88
N ASN A 61 2.68 3.96 16.24
CA ASN A 61 1.79 4.16 15.08
C ASN A 61 2.46 4.61 13.77
N ASN A 62 3.78 4.71 13.75
CA ASN A 62 4.56 5.07 12.57
C ASN A 62 5.14 3.80 11.95
N VAL A 63 5.30 3.79 10.64
CA VAL A 63 6.01 2.71 9.93
C VAL A 63 7.20 3.33 9.22
N ILE A 64 8.40 2.93 9.60
CA ILE A 64 9.63 3.31 8.90
C ILE A 64 9.95 2.19 7.91
N CYS A 65 9.80 2.46 6.62
CA CYS A 65 10.03 1.45 5.58
C CYS A 65 10.89 2.03 4.44
N PRO A 66 12.22 1.87 4.51
CA PRO A 66 13.11 2.30 3.44
C PRO A 66 12.81 1.56 2.12
N TYR A 67 13.15 2.19 0.98
CA TYR A 67 13.01 1.56 -0.34
C TYR A 67 13.74 0.21 -0.44
N LYS A 68 14.83 0.04 0.31
CA LYS A 68 15.57 -1.21 0.42
C LYS A 68 14.68 -2.37 0.88
N THR A 69 13.85 -2.15 1.89
CA THR A 69 12.93 -3.17 2.43
C THR A 69 11.89 -3.59 1.42
N PHE A 70 11.33 -2.66 0.65
CA PHE A 70 10.42 -2.98 -0.45
C PHE A 70 11.12 -3.83 -1.54
N MET A 71 12.36 -3.49 -1.89
CA MET A 71 13.13 -4.24 -2.89
C MET A 71 13.50 -5.65 -2.40
N GLU A 72 13.89 -5.79 -1.13
CA GLU A 72 14.17 -7.09 -0.50
C GLU A 72 12.94 -8.00 -0.50
N LYS A 73 11.73 -7.42 -0.46
CA LYS A 73 10.46 -8.14 -0.57
C LYS A 73 9.95 -8.31 -2.01
N GLY A 74 10.76 -7.97 -3.01
CA GLY A 74 10.48 -8.28 -4.43
C GLY A 74 9.99 -7.12 -5.29
N MET A 75 9.78 -5.92 -4.72
CA MET A 75 9.32 -4.77 -5.51
C MET A 75 10.44 -4.12 -6.34
N THR A 76 10.13 -3.71 -7.56
CA THR A 76 11.07 -2.91 -8.36
C THR A 76 11.12 -1.47 -7.88
N ARG A 77 12.31 -0.88 -7.79
CA ARG A 77 12.53 0.49 -7.29
C ARG A 77 11.62 1.54 -7.95
N ASN A 78 11.48 1.45 -9.27
CA ASN A 78 10.70 2.41 -10.07
C ASN A 78 9.19 2.32 -9.80
N SER A 79 8.71 1.20 -9.28
CA SER A 79 7.29 0.98 -8.99
C SER A 79 6.88 1.47 -7.60
N ILE A 80 7.81 1.53 -6.64
CA ILE A 80 7.55 1.88 -5.24
C ILE A 80 6.92 3.26 -5.13
N SER A 81 7.55 4.28 -5.75
CA SER A 81 7.05 5.66 -5.67
C SER A 81 5.61 5.79 -6.16
N LYS A 82 5.30 5.15 -7.31
CA LYS A 82 3.95 5.14 -7.89
C LYS A 82 2.95 4.41 -6.99
N ALA A 83 3.35 3.27 -6.41
CA ALA A 83 2.52 2.50 -5.50
C ALA A 83 2.18 3.29 -4.21
N ILE A 84 3.19 3.91 -3.59
CA ILE A 84 3.02 4.74 -2.40
C ILE A 84 2.09 5.93 -2.68
N ARG A 85 2.30 6.65 -3.78
CA ARG A 85 1.41 7.77 -4.17
C ARG A 85 -0.03 7.32 -4.40
N LEU A 86 -0.23 6.13 -4.98
CA LEU A 86 -1.58 5.59 -5.18
C LEU A 86 -2.25 5.22 -3.85
N LEU A 87 -1.51 4.65 -2.90
CA LEU A 87 -2.03 4.35 -1.57
C LEU A 87 -2.38 5.62 -0.79
N ASP A 88 -1.56 6.67 -0.90
CA ASP A 88 -1.80 7.97 -0.27
C ASP A 88 -3.04 8.65 -0.86
N THR A 89 -3.13 8.73 -2.20
CA THR A 89 -4.28 9.35 -2.88
C THR A 89 -5.62 8.64 -2.64
N LEU A 90 -5.62 7.31 -2.52
CA LEU A 90 -6.82 6.54 -2.16
C LEU A 90 -7.05 6.45 -0.66
N GLY A 91 -6.25 7.14 0.17
CA GLY A 91 -6.51 7.32 1.59
C GLY A 91 -6.18 6.13 2.48
N PHE A 92 -5.30 5.22 2.03
CA PHE A 92 -4.82 4.09 2.83
C PHE A 92 -3.67 4.46 3.76
N ILE A 93 -2.84 5.41 3.32
CA ILE A 93 -1.69 5.89 4.06
C ILE A 93 -1.59 7.41 3.94
N THR A 94 -0.75 8.00 4.79
CA THR A 94 -0.06 9.27 4.52
C THR A 94 1.43 9.03 4.74
N TYR A 95 2.28 9.88 4.17
CA TYR A 95 3.72 9.72 4.36
C TYR A 95 4.47 11.04 4.42
N GLU A 96 5.57 11.02 5.17
CA GLU A 96 6.54 12.10 5.27
C GLU A 96 7.82 11.65 4.58
N SER A 97 8.30 12.45 3.63
CA SER A 97 9.59 12.21 2.97
C SER A 97 10.72 12.80 3.81
N GLY A 98 11.84 12.08 3.91
CA GLY A 98 13.00 12.53 4.68
C GLY A 98 13.80 13.69 4.06
N GLY A 99 13.27 14.34 3.03
CA GLY A 99 13.84 15.54 2.42
C GLY A 99 15.31 15.42 1.99
N LEU A 100 16.02 16.55 2.04
CA LEU A 100 17.45 16.68 1.70
C LEU A 100 18.37 15.95 2.68
N GLU A 101 17.89 15.61 3.87
CA GLU A 101 18.65 14.93 4.91
C GLU A 101 18.70 13.40 4.72
N HIS A 102 18.13 12.88 3.63
CA HIS A 102 18.11 11.46 3.28
C HIS A 102 17.55 10.54 4.37
N GLN A 103 16.66 11.07 5.23
CA GLN A 103 16.00 10.27 6.24
C GLN A 103 15.03 9.27 5.59
N PRO A 104 14.82 8.09 6.21
CA PRO A 104 13.85 7.12 5.69
C PRO A 104 12.43 7.70 5.75
N SER A 105 11.60 7.36 4.76
CA SER A 105 10.20 7.77 4.75
C SER A 105 9.45 7.16 5.94
N ILE A 106 8.63 7.99 6.56
CA ILE A 106 7.74 7.59 7.65
C ILE A 106 6.32 7.53 7.10
N TYR A 107 5.64 6.41 7.33
CA TYR A 107 4.29 6.15 6.85
C TYR A 107 3.32 6.05 8.01
N HIS A 108 2.11 6.55 7.80
CA HIS A 108 0.99 6.46 8.74
C HIS A 108 -0.19 5.82 8.05
N PHE A 109 -0.90 4.90 8.72
CA PHE A 109 -2.14 4.36 8.17
C PHE A 109 -3.27 5.38 8.30
N SER A 110 -4.09 5.46 7.25
CA SER A 110 -5.24 6.36 7.19
C SER A 110 -6.52 5.56 6.99
N GLU A 111 -7.63 6.13 7.47
CA GLU A 111 -8.98 5.61 7.24
C GLU A 111 -9.73 6.38 6.14
N LYS A 112 -9.08 7.34 5.47
CA LYS A 112 -9.69 8.17 4.41
C LYS A 112 -10.16 7.36 3.21
N TRP A 113 -9.68 6.13 3.04
CA TRP A 113 -10.22 5.20 2.04
C TRP A 113 -11.72 4.93 2.21
N LYS A 114 -12.27 5.11 3.42
CA LYS A 114 -13.71 4.99 3.71
C LYS A 114 -14.53 6.11 3.05
N ASP A 115 -13.90 7.24 2.72
CA ASP A 115 -14.58 8.37 2.08
C ASP A 115 -14.89 8.10 0.61
N VAL A 116 -14.18 7.15 -0.02
CA VAL A 116 -14.38 6.74 -1.42
C VAL A 116 -15.54 5.74 -1.50
N LYS A 117 -16.71 6.22 -1.91
CA LYS A 117 -17.95 5.44 -1.84
C LYS A 117 -18.24 4.63 -3.09
N THR A 118 -17.64 5.00 -4.22
CA THR A 118 -17.95 4.35 -5.52
C THR A 118 -16.69 3.92 -6.26
N LYS A 119 -16.85 2.90 -7.11
CA LYS A 119 -15.75 2.41 -7.96
C LYS A 119 -15.33 3.44 -9.00
N GLU A 120 -16.29 4.23 -9.50
CA GLU A 120 -16.08 5.26 -10.51
C GLU A 120 -15.24 6.42 -9.94
N GLU A 121 -15.54 6.84 -8.71
CA GLU A 121 -14.74 7.83 -7.98
C GLU A 121 -13.29 7.34 -7.79
N ALA A 122 -13.11 6.11 -7.31
CA ALA A 122 -11.79 5.51 -7.11
C ALA A 122 -10.97 5.44 -8.42
N GLU A 123 -11.60 5.03 -9.52
CA GLU A 123 -10.96 4.97 -10.83
C GLU A 123 -10.65 6.36 -11.41
N THR A 124 -11.47 7.37 -11.09
CA THR A 124 -11.21 8.76 -11.50
C THR A 124 -9.98 9.31 -10.78
N VAL A 125 -9.92 9.16 -9.45
CA VAL A 125 -8.77 9.57 -8.63
C VAL A 125 -7.48 8.90 -9.12
N LYS A 126 -7.53 7.59 -9.38
CA LYS A 126 -6.41 6.82 -9.93
C LYS A 126 -5.99 7.35 -11.30
N LYS A 127 -6.92 7.56 -12.24
CA LYS A 127 -6.61 8.10 -13.57
C LYS A 127 -5.95 9.47 -13.48
N ASP A 128 -6.44 10.34 -12.61
CA ASP A 128 -5.90 11.69 -12.46
C ASP A 128 -4.50 11.68 -11.84
N LEU A 129 -4.23 10.80 -10.87
CA LEU A 129 -2.87 10.58 -10.38
C LEU A 129 -1.94 10.11 -11.51
N LEU A 130 -2.38 9.15 -12.33
CA LEU A 130 -1.56 8.63 -13.43
C LEU A 130 -1.23 9.70 -14.47
N LYS A 131 -2.20 10.58 -14.79
CA LYS A 131 -1.96 11.75 -15.66
C LYS A 131 -0.95 12.69 -15.05
N LYS A 132 -1.09 13.04 -13.76
CA LYS A 132 -0.13 13.91 -13.05
C LYS A 132 1.29 13.35 -13.09
N ILE A 133 1.47 12.06 -12.78
CA ILE A 133 2.78 11.39 -12.84
C ILE A 133 3.37 11.46 -14.25
N LYS A 134 2.55 11.27 -15.28
CA LYS A 134 2.99 11.34 -16.67
C LYS A 134 3.50 12.75 -17.02
N ILE A 135 2.71 13.78 -16.69
CA ILE A 135 3.08 15.19 -16.93
C ILE A 135 4.37 15.55 -16.18
N GLU A 136 4.51 15.15 -14.92
CA GLU A 136 5.73 15.38 -14.13
C GLU A 136 6.97 14.72 -14.77
N LYS A 137 6.81 13.53 -15.36
CA LYS A 137 7.88 12.82 -16.05
C LYS A 137 8.29 13.55 -17.33
N GLU A 138 7.32 13.94 -18.16
CA GLU A 138 7.55 14.67 -19.41
C GLU A 138 8.25 16.01 -19.13
N HIS A 139 7.74 16.78 -18.15
CA HIS A 139 8.36 18.05 -17.75
C HIS A 139 9.80 17.88 -17.23
N ARG A 140 10.08 16.80 -16.49
CA ARG A 140 11.45 16.51 -16.01
C ARG A 140 12.40 16.19 -17.18
N GLU A 141 11.92 15.49 -18.20
CA GLU A 141 12.69 15.18 -19.40
C GLU A 141 12.96 16.45 -20.23
N GLU A 142 11.98 17.33 -20.37
CA GLU A 142 12.14 18.64 -21.03
C GLU A 142 13.18 19.52 -20.33
N LEU A 143 13.14 19.61 -18.99
CA LEU A 143 14.14 20.36 -18.23
C LEU A 143 15.54 19.78 -18.37
N ALA A 144 15.69 18.45 -18.35
CA ALA A 144 17.00 17.82 -18.54
C ALA A 144 17.61 18.22 -19.89
N LEU A 145 16.81 18.22 -20.97
CA LEU A 145 17.26 18.63 -22.30
C LEU A 145 17.63 20.12 -22.39
N LEU A 146 16.97 21.00 -21.62
CA LEU A 146 17.24 22.44 -21.60
C LEU A 146 18.53 22.83 -20.85
N TYR A 147 18.95 22.02 -19.87
CA TYR A 147 20.12 22.32 -19.03
C TYR A 147 21.35 21.44 -19.35
N ASP A 148 21.21 20.42 -20.20
CA ASP A 148 22.32 19.61 -20.74
C ASP A 148 22.94 20.20 -22.03
N THR A 149 22.57 21.41 -22.44
CA THR A 149 23.20 22.23 -23.50
C THR A 149 23.95 23.42 -22.92
#